data_AF-A0A929ZTM6-F1
#
_entry.id   AF-A0A929ZTM6-F1
#
_cell.length_a   1.000
_cell.length_b   1.000
_cell.length_c   1.000
_cell.angle_alpha   90.00
_cell.angle_beta   90.00
_cell.angle_gamma   90.00
#
_symmetry.space_group_name_H-M   'P 1'
#
loop_
_entity.id
_entity.type
_entity.pdbx_description
1 polymer ?
#
loop_
_entity_poly.entity_id
_entity_poly.type
_entity_poly.pdbx_seq_one_letter_code
_entity_poly.pdbx_strand_id
1 'polypeptide(L)'
;MTQLKKYFENLLEPQVLAILLIVFAACIVLTMIFGQKVNGFKENKSKFYTYVFSLAFIYSIIAFLGFNKLFMDKELHEFIFYQVSSLVLGIIHCRLYRSYLQRFNDDKKLTEYLFALIAALYSLIPFGLIYTLLNGSQFLPLMLGHYLLFFVPTLFNDTFNRAMSIPPRIYKTWQFPQNYKQLAGVSDEEMRDLVVFSFMIDKGEFSEKYNVYRAKGPTRLDFG
;
A
#
# COMPACT_ATOMS: atom_id res chain seq x y z
N MET A 1 5.32 -30.23 -36.30
CA MET A 1 4.73 -29.06 -37.01
C MET A 1 3.37 -28.64 -36.44
N THR A 2 2.47 -29.55 -36.08
CA THR A 2 1.14 -29.25 -35.52
C THR A 2 1.15 -28.51 -34.17
N GLN A 3 2.05 -28.84 -33.26
CA GLN A 3 2.18 -28.18 -31.95
C GLN A 3 2.65 -26.71 -32.05
N LEU A 4 3.68 -26.46 -32.87
CA LEU A 4 4.16 -25.10 -33.15
C LEU A 4 3.08 -24.24 -33.79
N LYS A 5 2.33 -24.79 -34.75
CA LYS A 5 1.22 -24.09 -35.40
C LYS A 5 0.16 -23.65 -34.38
N LYS A 6 -0.19 -24.51 -33.42
CA LYS A 6 -1.15 -24.20 -32.34
C LYS A 6 -0.70 -23.02 -31.47
N TYR A 7 0.57 -22.95 -31.08
CA TYR A 7 1.07 -21.82 -30.30
C TYR A 7 0.98 -20.48 -31.06
N PHE A 8 1.32 -20.49 -32.37
CA PHE A 8 1.19 -19.31 -33.21
C PHE A 8 -0.28 -18.92 -33.47
N GLU A 9 -1.18 -19.90 -33.62
CA GLU A 9 -2.62 -19.66 -33.73
C GLU A 9 -3.16 -18.97 -32.47
N ASN A 10 -2.75 -19.41 -31.27
CA ASN A 10 -3.13 -18.76 -30.01
C ASN A 10 -2.60 -17.32 -29.92
N LEU A 11 -1.35 -17.08 -30.33
CA LEU A 11 -0.76 -15.74 -30.28
C LEU A 11 -1.47 -14.74 -31.21
N LEU A 12 -1.94 -15.21 -32.36
CA LEU A 12 -2.59 -14.40 -33.39
C LEU A 12 -4.10 -14.24 -33.19
N GLU A 13 -4.62 -14.59 -32.01
CA GLU A 13 -6.03 -14.40 -31.70
C GLU A 13 -6.38 -12.89 -31.72
N PRO A 14 -7.25 -12.44 -32.65
CA PRO A 14 -7.47 -11.02 -32.89
C PRO A 14 -7.97 -10.24 -31.67
N GLN A 15 -8.75 -10.91 -30.82
CA GLN A 15 -9.32 -10.31 -29.61
C GLN A 15 -8.22 -9.97 -28.60
N VAL A 16 -7.28 -10.88 -28.36
CA VAL A 16 -6.16 -10.65 -27.43
C VAL A 16 -5.27 -9.53 -27.95
N LEU A 17 -4.91 -9.55 -29.23
CA LEU A 17 -4.08 -8.51 -29.84
C LEU A 17 -4.74 -7.13 -29.78
N ALA A 18 -6.05 -7.04 -30.03
CA ALA A 18 -6.79 -5.79 -29.94
C ALA A 18 -6.77 -5.22 -28.50
N ILE A 19 -7.01 -6.07 -27.50
CA ILE A 19 -6.96 -5.66 -26.08
C ILE A 19 -5.55 -5.17 -25.71
N LEU A 20 -4.51 -5.91 -26.09
CA LEU A 20 -3.12 -5.53 -25.80
C LEU A 20 -2.73 -4.22 -26.48
N LEU A 21 -3.23 -3.95 -27.69
CA LEU A 21 -3.00 -2.69 -28.39
C LEU A 21 -3.71 -1.52 -27.70
N ILE A 22 -4.93 -1.73 -27.19
CA ILE A 22 -5.64 -0.73 -26.37
C ILE A 22 -4.85 -0.44 -25.08
N VAL A 23 -4.36 -1.48 -24.40
CA VAL A 23 -3.52 -1.31 -23.20
C VAL A 23 -2.25 -0.55 -23.53
N PHE A 24 -1.59 -0.86 -24.65
CA PHE A 24 -0.39 -0.14 -25.09
C PHE A 24 -0.67 1.34 -25.37
N ALA A 25 -1.78 1.66 -26.03
CA ALA A 25 -2.20 3.04 -26.25
C ALA A 25 -2.45 3.77 -24.90
N ALA A 26 -3.11 3.09 -23.95
CA ALA A 26 -3.32 3.63 -22.60
C ALA A 26 -2.00 3.88 -21.86
N CYS A 27 -1.01 2.97 -21.97
CA CYS A 27 0.32 3.16 -21.40
C CYS A 27 1.00 4.43 -21.92
N ILE A 28 0.93 4.69 -23.23
CA ILE A 28 1.51 5.88 -23.85
C ILE A 28 0.85 7.14 -23.27
N VAL A 29 -0.48 7.18 -23.25
CA VAL A 29 -1.26 8.32 -22.74
C VAL A 29 -0.95 8.57 -21.26
N LEU A 30 -0.95 7.53 -20.42
CA LEU A 30 -0.65 7.65 -19.00
C LEU A 30 0.79 8.11 -18.76
N THR A 31 1.75 7.64 -19.56
CA THR A 31 3.15 8.08 -19.48
C THR A 31 3.30 9.55 -19.87
N MET A 32 2.55 10.02 -20.87
CA MET A 32 2.50 11.45 -21.21
C MET A 32 1.93 12.28 -20.04
N ILE A 33 0.82 11.85 -19.44
CA ILE A 33 0.22 12.51 -18.28
C ILE A 33 1.20 12.54 -17.09
N PHE A 34 1.88 11.43 -16.84
CA PHE A 34 2.91 11.34 -15.80
C PHE A 34 4.04 12.35 -16.04
N GLY A 35 4.57 12.40 -17.27
CA GLY A 35 5.64 13.31 -17.62
C GLY A 35 5.26 14.80 -17.58
N GLN A 36 3.97 15.13 -17.73
CA GLN A 36 3.47 16.49 -17.58
C GLN A 36 3.20 16.89 -16.13
N LYS A 37 2.77 15.95 -15.28
CA LYS A 37 2.36 16.23 -13.89
C LYS A 37 3.49 16.09 -12.87
N VAL A 38 4.55 15.35 -13.18
CA VAL A 38 5.62 15.01 -12.25
C VAL A 38 6.87 15.82 -12.57
N ASN A 39 7.23 16.73 -11.65
CA ASN A 39 8.31 17.70 -11.86
C ASN A 39 9.67 17.02 -12.13
N GLY A 40 10.06 16.02 -11.34
CA GLY A 40 11.34 15.32 -11.50
C GLY A 40 11.36 14.22 -12.56
N PHE A 41 10.33 14.11 -13.40
CA PHE A 41 10.31 13.10 -14.47
C PHE A 41 11.40 13.33 -15.52
N LYS A 42 11.64 14.58 -15.93
CA LYS A 42 12.63 14.90 -16.98
C LYS A 42 14.05 14.45 -16.57
N GLU A 43 14.42 14.73 -15.32
CA GLU A 43 15.73 14.37 -14.75
C GLU A 43 15.88 12.86 -14.57
N ASN A 44 14.81 12.18 -14.15
CA ASN A 44 14.82 10.74 -13.87
C ASN A 44 14.22 9.89 -15.01
N LYS A 45 14.12 10.44 -16.22
CA LYS A 45 13.48 9.77 -17.37
C LYS A 45 14.14 8.44 -17.71
N SER A 46 15.47 8.40 -17.68
CA SER A 46 16.22 7.15 -17.90
C SER A 46 15.88 6.11 -16.85
N LYS A 47 15.93 6.46 -15.55
CA LYS A 47 15.57 5.55 -14.45
C LYS A 47 14.13 5.03 -14.57
N PHE A 48 13.20 5.89 -14.98
CA PHE A 48 11.81 5.52 -15.24
C PHE A 48 11.71 4.39 -16.28
N TYR A 49 12.29 4.60 -17.48
CA TYR A 49 12.20 3.60 -18.54
C TYR A 49 12.97 2.33 -18.19
N THR A 50 14.16 2.45 -17.59
CA THR A 50 14.91 1.28 -17.10
C THR A 50 14.07 0.46 -16.13
N TYR A 51 13.40 1.11 -15.18
CA TYR A 51 12.53 0.41 -14.23
C TYR A 51 11.36 -0.29 -14.93
N VAL A 52 10.61 0.44 -15.76
CA VAL A 52 9.42 -0.08 -16.45
C VAL A 52 9.77 -1.27 -17.35
N PHE A 53 10.83 -1.15 -18.16
CA PHE A 53 11.26 -2.24 -19.03
C PHE A 53 11.84 -3.42 -18.26
N SER A 54 12.57 -3.18 -17.17
CA SER A 54 13.06 -4.27 -16.31
C SER A 54 11.90 -5.04 -15.68
N LEU A 55 10.88 -4.33 -15.19
CA LEU A 55 9.70 -4.96 -14.60
C LEU A 55 8.93 -5.76 -15.66
N ALA A 56 8.74 -5.19 -16.86
CA ALA A 56 8.09 -5.89 -17.97
C ALA A 56 8.83 -7.16 -18.36
N PHE A 57 10.16 -7.10 -18.44
CA PHE A 57 11.01 -8.27 -18.71
C PHE A 57 10.94 -9.33 -17.62
N ILE A 58 10.91 -8.94 -16.34
CA ILE A 58 10.75 -9.89 -15.24
C ILE A 58 9.39 -10.59 -15.30
N TYR A 59 8.31 -9.86 -15.56
CA TYR A 59 6.98 -10.47 -15.74
C TYR A 59 6.91 -11.40 -16.96
N SER A 60 7.66 -11.12 -18.03
CA SER A 60 7.82 -12.06 -19.14
C SER A 60 8.44 -13.38 -18.70
N ILE A 61 9.48 -13.32 -17.88
CA ILE A 61 10.13 -14.52 -17.32
C ILE A 61 9.16 -15.25 -16.40
N ILE A 62 8.42 -14.53 -15.54
CA ILE A 62 7.42 -15.13 -14.64
C ILE A 62 6.36 -15.88 -15.45
N ALA A 63 5.80 -15.28 -16.51
CA ALA A 63 4.83 -15.95 -17.39
C ALA A 63 5.42 -17.24 -18.00
N PHE A 64 6.66 -17.18 -18.47
CA PHE A 64 7.35 -18.34 -19.01
C PHE A 64 7.58 -19.44 -17.96
N LEU A 65 7.96 -19.06 -16.74
CA LEU A 65 8.19 -20.01 -15.63
C LEU A 65 6.90 -20.65 -15.11
N GLY A 66 5.76 -19.95 -15.21
CA GLY A 66 4.44 -20.51 -14.89
C GLY A 66 4.06 -21.66 -15.83
N PHE A 67 4.55 -21.64 -17.07
CA PHE A 67 4.43 -22.76 -18.01
C PHE A 67 5.45 -23.87 -17.70
N ASN A 68 5.22 -24.58 -16.60
CA ASN A 68 6.07 -25.69 -16.17
C ASN A 68 5.23 -26.95 -15.88
N LYS A 69 5.83 -28.13 -16.05
CA LYS A 69 5.24 -29.44 -15.71
C LYS A 69 4.73 -29.52 -14.26
N LEU A 70 5.28 -28.73 -13.35
CA LEU A 70 4.82 -28.63 -11.96
C LEU A 70 3.39 -28.08 -11.84
N PHE A 71 2.97 -27.25 -12.80
CA PHE A 71 1.68 -26.54 -12.81
C PHE A 71 0.75 -26.96 -13.94
N MET A 72 1.18 -27.88 -14.81
CA MET A 72 0.33 -28.41 -15.88
C MET A 72 -0.95 -29.02 -15.31
N ASP A 73 -2.08 -28.68 -15.93
CA ASP A 73 -3.45 -29.09 -15.57
C ASP A 73 -3.85 -28.69 -14.14
N LYS A 74 -3.20 -27.64 -13.61
CA LYS A 74 -3.35 -27.11 -12.25
C LYS A 74 -3.37 -25.58 -12.27
N GLU A 75 -4.36 -25.01 -12.94
CA GLU A 75 -4.50 -23.57 -13.19
C GLU A 75 -4.51 -22.75 -11.89
N LEU A 76 -5.07 -23.29 -10.81
CA LEU A 76 -5.06 -22.65 -9.50
C LEU A 76 -3.64 -22.48 -8.95
N HIS A 77 -2.79 -23.48 -9.11
CA HIS A 77 -1.41 -23.42 -8.61
C HIS A 77 -0.55 -22.45 -9.44
N GLU A 78 -0.75 -22.43 -10.75
CA GLU A 78 -0.14 -21.43 -11.64
C GLU A 78 -0.55 -20.01 -11.22
N PHE A 79 -1.85 -19.80 -10.95
CA PHE A 79 -2.36 -18.51 -10.51
C PHE A 79 -1.76 -18.07 -9.16
N ILE A 80 -1.68 -18.98 -8.18
CA ILE A 80 -1.05 -18.70 -6.88
C ILE A 80 0.43 -18.33 -7.06
N PHE A 81 1.15 -19.03 -7.96
CA PHE A 81 2.54 -18.70 -8.29
C PHE A 81 2.67 -17.27 -8.83
N TYR A 82 1.79 -16.86 -9.74
CA TYR A 82 1.76 -15.49 -10.24
C TYR A 82 1.43 -14.47 -9.15
N GLN A 83 0.46 -14.75 -8.28
CA GLN A 83 0.10 -13.88 -7.15
C GLN A 83 1.28 -13.66 -6.19
N VAL A 84 1.96 -14.73 -5.79
CA VAL A 84 3.14 -14.64 -4.92
C VAL A 84 4.26 -13.85 -5.59
N SER A 85 4.49 -14.09 -6.89
CA SER A 85 5.50 -13.34 -7.66
C SER A 85 5.17 -11.84 -7.74
N SER A 86 3.92 -11.48 -8.00
CA SER A 86 3.47 -10.08 -8.00
C SER A 86 3.59 -9.43 -6.62
N LEU A 87 3.30 -10.15 -5.55
CA LEU A 87 3.44 -9.63 -4.19
C LEU A 87 4.91 -9.30 -3.88
N VAL A 88 5.83 -10.21 -4.21
CA VAL A 88 7.28 -9.99 -4.05
C VAL A 88 7.75 -8.79 -4.87
N LEU A 89 7.31 -8.69 -6.14
CA LEU A 89 7.62 -7.53 -6.98
C LEU A 89 7.01 -6.24 -6.44
N GLY A 90 5.84 -6.28 -5.83
CA GLY A 90 5.23 -5.13 -5.15
C GLY A 90 6.07 -4.65 -3.96
N ILE A 91 6.65 -5.56 -3.18
CA ILE A 91 7.56 -5.21 -2.07
C ILE A 91 8.83 -4.54 -2.63
N ILE A 92 9.40 -5.11 -3.69
CA ILE A 92 10.57 -4.54 -4.37
C ILE A 92 10.24 -3.15 -4.94
N HIS A 93 9.08 -2.99 -5.59
CA HIS A 93 8.60 -1.73 -6.13
C HIS A 93 8.50 -0.66 -5.04
N CYS A 94 7.86 -1.00 -3.91
CA CYS A 94 7.71 -0.12 -2.76
C CYS A 94 9.08 0.37 -2.25
N ARG A 95 10.10 -0.49 -2.22
CA ARG A 95 11.46 -0.08 -1.86
C ARG A 95 12.14 0.77 -2.92
N LEU A 96 12.17 0.31 -4.18
CA LEU A 96 12.88 0.97 -5.28
C LEU A 96 12.29 2.35 -5.62
N TYR A 97 10.98 2.54 -5.46
CA TYR A 97 10.35 3.84 -5.66
C TYR A 97 10.92 4.91 -4.71
N ARG A 98 11.23 4.52 -3.47
CA ARG A 98 11.77 5.39 -2.43
C ARG A 98 13.29 5.55 -2.53
N SER A 99 14.03 4.47 -2.80
CA SER A 99 15.49 4.49 -2.79
C SER A 99 16.11 4.86 -4.14
N TYR A 100 15.72 4.19 -5.23
CA TYR A 100 16.32 4.35 -6.55
C TYR A 100 15.73 5.52 -7.34
N LEU A 101 14.40 5.63 -7.32
CA LEU A 101 13.66 6.69 -8.02
C LEU A 101 13.52 7.97 -7.19
N GLN A 102 13.81 7.91 -5.88
CA GLN A 102 13.72 9.07 -4.97
C GLN A 102 12.39 9.82 -5.10
N ARG A 103 11.29 9.08 -5.33
CA ARG A 103 9.94 9.61 -5.57
C ARG A 103 9.84 10.65 -6.69
N PHE A 104 10.79 10.69 -7.63
CA PHE A 104 10.85 11.70 -8.68
C PHE A 104 10.85 13.15 -8.16
N ASN A 105 11.44 13.40 -6.98
CA ASN A 105 11.42 14.70 -6.31
C ASN A 105 9.99 15.26 -6.12
N ASP A 106 8.99 14.37 -5.96
CA ASP A 106 7.59 14.71 -5.75
C ASP A 106 7.09 14.07 -4.44
N ASP A 107 6.37 14.86 -3.64
CA ASP A 107 5.81 14.42 -2.36
C ASP A 107 4.38 13.88 -2.49
N LYS A 108 3.77 14.01 -3.67
CA LYS A 108 2.40 13.55 -3.91
C LYS A 108 2.34 12.03 -3.91
N LYS A 109 1.65 11.47 -2.91
CA LYS A 109 1.38 10.02 -2.82
C LYS A 109 0.70 9.44 -4.06
N LEU A 110 -0.16 10.22 -4.74
CA LEU A 110 -0.84 9.79 -5.97
C LEU A 110 0.14 9.49 -7.10
N THR A 111 1.31 10.13 -7.12
CA THR A 111 2.37 9.91 -8.11
C THR A 111 2.93 8.48 -8.01
N GLU A 112 3.06 7.93 -6.80
CA GLU A 112 3.49 6.53 -6.60
C GLU A 112 2.49 5.55 -7.20
N TYR A 113 1.19 5.74 -6.94
CA TYR A 113 0.14 4.88 -7.48
C TYR A 113 0.03 4.97 -9.00
N LEU A 114 0.14 6.17 -9.56
CA LEU A 114 0.14 6.37 -11.01
C LEU A 114 1.36 5.68 -11.66
N PHE A 115 2.54 5.80 -11.04
CA PHE A 115 3.74 5.11 -11.52
C PHE A 115 3.60 3.59 -11.44
N ALA A 116 3.10 3.06 -10.31
CA ALA A 116 2.83 1.64 -10.13
C ALA A 116 1.85 1.11 -11.19
N LEU A 117 0.80 1.87 -11.49
CA LEU A 117 -0.18 1.55 -12.53
C LEU A 117 0.48 1.48 -13.91
N ILE A 118 1.25 2.50 -14.29
CA ILE A 118 1.96 2.52 -15.58
C ILE A 118 2.90 1.32 -15.67
N ALA A 119 3.68 1.05 -14.63
CA ALA A 119 4.63 -0.07 -14.61
C ALA A 119 3.90 -1.42 -14.77
N ALA A 120 2.79 -1.63 -14.07
CA ALA A 120 1.97 -2.83 -14.17
C ALA A 120 1.33 -3.01 -15.56
N LEU A 121 0.83 -1.92 -16.17
CA LEU A 121 0.23 -1.97 -17.52
C LEU A 121 1.28 -2.28 -18.61
N TYR A 122 2.48 -1.72 -18.50
CA TYR A 122 3.57 -2.06 -19.42
C TYR A 122 4.00 -3.52 -19.29
N SER A 123 4.06 -4.06 -18.07
CA SER A 123 4.39 -5.48 -17.87
C SER A 123 3.27 -6.44 -18.28
N LEU A 124 2.01 -5.97 -18.25
CA LEU A 124 0.86 -6.75 -18.69
C LEU A 124 0.98 -7.18 -20.14
N ILE A 125 1.57 -6.34 -21.00
CA ILE A 125 1.68 -6.61 -22.43
C ILE A 125 2.52 -7.86 -22.72
N PRO A 126 3.82 -7.93 -22.38
CA PRO A 126 4.61 -9.10 -22.68
C PRO A 126 4.23 -10.31 -21.82
N PHE A 127 3.69 -10.10 -20.60
CA PHE A 127 3.08 -11.19 -19.84
C PHE A 127 1.92 -11.82 -20.60
N GLY A 128 0.98 -11.02 -21.10
CA GLY A 128 -0.19 -11.48 -21.84
C GLY A 128 0.18 -12.18 -23.14
N LEU A 129 1.18 -11.67 -23.86
CA LEU A 129 1.70 -12.32 -25.07
C LEU A 129 2.30 -13.70 -24.77
N ILE A 130 3.16 -13.80 -23.77
CA ILE A 130 3.83 -15.07 -23.42
C ILE A 130 2.83 -16.07 -22.85
N TYR A 131 1.94 -15.62 -21.96
CA TYR A 131 0.91 -16.47 -21.40
C TYR A 131 0.00 -17.04 -22.49
N THR A 132 -0.50 -16.18 -23.39
CA THR A 132 -1.39 -16.61 -24.49
C THR A 132 -0.66 -17.54 -25.45
N LEU A 133 0.61 -17.25 -25.76
CA LEU A 133 1.44 -18.10 -26.60
C LEU A 133 1.53 -19.52 -26.04
N LEU A 134 1.68 -19.69 -24.72
CA LEU A 134 1.97 -20.98 -24.09
C LEU A 134 0.70 -21.73 -23.65
N ASN A 135 -0.24 -21.03 -23.01
CA ASN A 135 -1.43 -21.60 -22.38
C ASN A 135 -2.73 -21.35 -23.18
N GLY A 136 -2.70 -20.47 -24.19
CA GLY A 136 -3.91 -19.98 -24.85
C GLY A 136 -4.61 -18.84 -24.08
N SER A 137 -5.68 -18.32 -24.66
CA SER A 137 -6.37 -17.11 -24.17
C SER A 137 -7.44 -17.35 -23.12
N GLN A 138 -7.95 -18.57 -22.99
CA GLN A 138 -9.13 -18.91 -22.18
C GLN A 138 -9.03 -18.41 -20.73
N PHE A 139 -7.89 -18.64 -20.07
CA PHE A 139 -7.65 -18.25 -18.68
C PHE A 139 -6.88 -16.94 -18.53
N LEU A 140 -6.54 -16.25 -19.63
CA LEU A 140 -5.79 -14.99 -19.58
C LEU A 140 -6.46 -13.95 -18.66
N PRO A 141 -7.78 -13.69 -18.73
CA PRO A 141 -8.41 -12.69 -17.86
C PRO A 141 -8.28 -13.02 -16.36
N LEU A 142 -8.39 -14.31 -16.01
CA LEU A 142 -8.20 -14.79 -14.65
C LEU A 142 -6.75 -14.55 -14.21
N MET A 143 -5.79 -14.96 -15.03
CA MET A 143 -4.37 -14.83 -14.70
C MET A 143 -3.96 -13.39 -14.55
N LEU A 144 -4.48 -12.46 -15.36
CA LEU A 144 -4.23 -11.02 -15.21
C LEU A 144 -4.64 -10.47 -13.82
N GLY A 145 -5.53 -11.15 -13.08
CA GLY A 145 -5.91 -10.78 -11.72
C GLY A 145 -4.75 -10.78 -10.72
N HIS A 146 -3.64 -11.48 -10.99
CA HIS A 146 -2.46 -11.50 -10.11
C HIS A 146 -1.83 -10.11 -9.91
N TYR A 147 -1.96 -9.21 -10.89
CA TYR A 147 -1.46 -7.83 -10.81
C TYR A 147 -2.08 -7.02 -9.66
N LEU A 148 -3.24 -7.41 -9.14
CA LEU A 148 -3.82 -6.77 -7.96
C LEU A 148 -2.89 -6.87 -6.75
N LEU A 149 -2.17 -7.98 -6.59
CA LEU A 149 -1.24 -8.17 -5.46
C LEU A 149 0.01 -7.31 -5.57
N PHE A 150 0.34 -6.80 -6.76
CA PHE A 150 1.46 -5.87 -6.95
C PHE A 150 1.24 -4.54 -6.20
N PHE A 151 -0.03 -4.10 -6.04
CA PHE A 151 -0.37 -2.85 -5.36
C PHE A 151 -0.44 -2.98 -3.83
N VAL A 152 -0.61 -4.21 -3.32
CA VAL A 152 -0.82 -4.46 -1.88
C VAL A 152 0.31 -3.91 -1.01
N PRO A 153 1.60 -4.09 -1.32
CA PRO A 153 2.68 -3.56 -0.48
C PRO A 153 2.71 -2.02 -0.42
N THR A 154 2.39 -1.35 -1.53
CA THR A 154 2.28 0.11 -1.57
C THR A 154 1.11 0.61 -0.73
N LEU A 155 -0.06 -0.02 -0.86
CA LEU A 155 -1.25 0.29 -0.07
C LEU A 155 -1.01 0.09 1.44
N PHE A 156 -0.36 -1.02 1.80
CA PHE A 156 -0.03 -1.34 3.18
C PHE A 156 0.93 -0.29 3.76
N ASN A 157 1.97 0.06 3.02
CA ASN A 157 2.93 1.08 3.46
C ASN A 157 2.28 2.47 3.60
N ASP A 158 1.43 2.90 2.67
CA ASP A 158 0.72 4.18 2.79
C ASP A 158 -0.24 4.19 3.99
N THR A 159 -1.03 3.12 4.16
CA THR A 159 -1.97 2.98 5.28
C THR A 159 -1.24 2.99 6.62
N PHE A 160 -0.13 2.25 6.73
CA PHE A 160 0.70 2.22 7.94
C PHE A 160 1.24 3.62 8.28
N ASN A 161 1.79 4.34 7.30
CA ASN A 161 2.33 5.68 7.53
C ASN A 161 1.23 6.69 7.89
N ARG A 162 0.01 6.55 7.34
CA ARG A 162 -1.13 7.37 7.73
C ARG A 162 -1.58 7.06 9.16
N ALA A 163 -1.64 5.80 9.55
CA ALA A 163 -1.98 5.40 10.91
C ALA A 163 -0.96 5.98 11.92
N MET A 164 0.33 5.93 11.60
CA MET A 164 1.41 6.50 12.43
C MET A 164 1.40 8.03 12.50
N SER A 165 0.76 8.71 11.54
CA SER A 165 0.61 10.17 11.57
C SER A 165 -0.53 10.67 12.46
N ILE A 166 -1.36 9.78 13.00
CA ILE A 166 -2.44 10.15 13.93
C ILE A 166 -1.78 10.56 15.26
N PRO A 167 -1.92 11.83 15.71
CA PRO A 167 -1.32 12.25 16.96
C PRO A 167 -1.90 11.45 18.14
N PRO A 168 -1.09 11.11 19.15
CA PRO A 168 -1.60 10.48 20.35
C PRO A 168 -2.64 11.39 21.01
N ARG A 169 -3.64 10.79 21.65
CA ARG A 169 -4.66 11.55 22.38
C ARG A 169 -3.99 12.32 23.50
N ILE A 170 -4.07 13.65 23.45
CA ILE A 170 -3.65 14.51 24.56
C ILE A 170 -4.78 14.44 25.60
N TYR A 171 -4.53 13.73 26.70
CA TYR A 171 -5.43 13.74 27.85
C TYR A 171 -5.19 15.02 28.65
N LYS A 172 -6.25 15.78 28.96
CA LYS A 172 -6.15 16.85 29.96
C LYS A 172 -5.82 16.21 31.31
N THR A 173 -4.60 16.38 31.77
CA THR A 173 -4.19 15.99 33.13
C THR A 173 -4.40 17.17 34.06
N TRP A 174 -5.27 17.02 35.05
CA TRP A 174 -5.37 18.00 36.13
C TRP A 174 -4.08 17.98 36.96
N GLN A 175 -3.48 19.15 37.18
CA GLN A 175 -2.30 19.31 38.02
C GLN A 175 -2.71 19.94 39.34
N PHE A 176 -2.15 19.45 40.44
CA PHE A 176 -2.44 19.98 41.76
C PHE A 176 -1.95 21.45 41.85
N PRO A 177 -2.79 22.41 42.26
CA PRO A 177 -2.46 23.82 42.24
C PRO A 177 -1.36 24.16 43.25
N GLN A 178 -0.33 24.90 42.82
CA GLN A 178 0.80 25.27 43.70
C GLN A 178 0.39 26.20 44.86
N ASN A 179 -0.71 26.94 44.69
CA ASN A 179 -1.30 27.83 45.69
C ASN A 179 -2.41 27.16 46.52
N TYR A 180 -2.45 25.82 46.62
CA TYR A 180 -3.48 25.09 47.38
C TYR A 180 -3.68 25.57 48.83
N LYS A 181 -2.64 26.14 49.46
CA LYS A 181 -2.73 26.69 50.83
C LYS A 181 -3.51 28.01 50.92
N GLN A 182 -3.67 28.71 49.79
CA GLN A 182 -4.33 30.01 49.68
C GLN A 182 -5.71 29.90 49.01
N LEU A 183 -6.00 28.77 48.36
CA LEU A 183 -7.32 28.46 47.83
C LEU A 183 -8.26 28.18 49.00
N ALA A 184 -9.44 28.81 48.99
CA ALA A 184 -10.51 28.43 49.91
C ALA A 184 -10.80 26.94 49.72
N GLY A 185 -10.89 26.20 50.83
CA GLY A 185 -11.31 24.80 50.79
C GLY A 185 -12.71 24.66 50.19
N VAL A 186 -13.11 23.43 49.91
CA VAL A 186 -14.47 23.11 49.47
C VAL A 186 -15.48 23.66 50.49
N SER A 187 -16.49 24.38 50.02
CA SER A 187 -17.55 24.91 50.89
C SER A 187 -18.47 23.78 51.40
N ASP A 188 -19.12 24.00 52.55
CA ASP A 188 -20.07 23.02 53.12
C ASP A 188 -21.24 22.70 52.17
N GLU A 189 -21.59 23.63 51.28
CA GLU A 189 -22.62 23.48 50.26
C GLU A 189 -22.20 22.53 49.13
N GLU A 190 -20.93 22.57 48.72
CA GLU A 190 -20.36 21.67 47.70
C GLU A 190 -20.19 20.24 48.24
N MET A 191 -19.96 20.09 49.54
CA MET A 191 -19.79 18.80 50.23
C MET A 191 -21.10 17.99 50.40
N ARG A 192 -22.27 18.56 50.06
CA ARG A 192 -23.57 17.87 50.24
C ARG A 192 -23.78 16.69 49.28
N ASP A 193 -23.34 16.83 48.04
CA ASP A 193 -23.45 15.79 47.03
C ASP A 193 -22.06 15.18 46.79
N LEU A 194 -21.79 14.02 47.39
CA LEU A 194 -20.49 13.34 47.27
C LEU A 194 -20.54 12.23 46.21
N VAL A 195 -19.55 12.22 45.32
CA VAL A 195 -19.30 11.14 44.36
C VAL A 195 -17.94 10.49 44.62
N VAL A 196 -17.80 9.23 44.22
CA VAL A 196 -16.54 8.50 44.34
C VAL A 196 -15.69 8.78 43.11
N PHE A 197 -14.60 9.52 43.29
CA PHE A 197 -13.57 9.73 42.29
C PHE A 197 -12.57 8.57 42.32
N SER A 198 -12.18 8.08 41.15
CA SER A 198 -11.04 7.18 40.99
C SER A 198 -9.87 7.95 40.38
N PHE A 199 -8.90 8.34 41.21
CA PHE A 199 -7.68 9.00 40.79
C PHE A 199 -6.68 7.97 40.29
N MET A 200 -6.19 8.15 39.06
CA MET A 200 -5.07 7.40 38.52
C MET A 200 -3.82 8.28 38.65
N ILE A 201 -2.95 7.95 39.60
CA ILE A 201 -1.77 8.75 39.94
C ILE A 201 -0.51 8.04 39.47
N ASP A 202 0.31 8.78 38.74
CA ASP A 202 1.66 8.39 38.37
C ASP A 202 2.65 8.76 39.49
N LYS A 203 3.62 7.87 39.79
CA LYS A 203 4.70 8.11 40.76
C LYS A 203 5.93 8.78 40.14
N GLY A 204 6.05 8.89 38.81
CA GLY A 204 7.19 9.54 38.15
C GLY A 204 6.97 9.77 36.65
N GLU A 205 7.86 10.53 36.00
CA GLU A 205 7.70 10.96 34.59
C GLU A 205 7.63 9.80 33.56
N PHE A 206 7.99 8.58 33.96
CA PHE A 206 8.09 7.40 33.09
C PHE A 206 7.41 6.14 33.67
N SER A 207 6.42 6.23 34.56
CA SER A 207 5.78 5.02 35.08
C SER A 207 4.82 4.39 34.07
N GLU A 208 4.96 3.09 33.85
CA GLU A 208 4.02 2.31 33.04
C GLU A 208 2.76 1.87 33.82
N LYS A 209 2.76 2.03 35.15
CA LYS A 209 1.68 1.54 36.03
C LYS A 209 1.06 2.66 36.85
N TYR A 210 -0.25 2.81 36.71
CA TYR A 210 -1.05 3.75 37.51
C TYR A 210 -1.43 3.12 38.86
N ASN A 211 -1.31 3.91 39.93
CA ASN A 211 -1.95 3.56 41.19
C ASN A 211 -3.35 4.17 41.21
N VAL A 212 -4.34 3.34 41.50
CA VAL A 212 -5.74 3.76 41.58
C VAL A 212 -6.08 4.07 43.03
N TYR A 213 -6.40 5.33 43.30
CA TYR A 213 -6.90 5.77 44.60
C TYR A 213 -8.37 6.16 44.45
N ARG A 214 -9.22 5.64 45.32
CA ARG A 214 -10.63 6.02 45.37
C ARG A 214 -10.87 6.92 46.55
N ALA A 215 -11.44 8.09 46.31
CA ALA A 215 -11.84 9.01 47.36
C ALA A 215 -13.23 9.58 47.08
N LYS A 216 -13.98 9.87 48.14
CA LYS A 216 -15.24 10.60 48.03
C LYS A 216 -14.93 12.09 47.97
N GLY A 217 -15.50 12.79 47.00
CA GLY A 217 -15.37 14.22 46.86
C GLY A 217 -16.68 14.85 46.38
N PRO A 218 -16.82 16.17 46.49
CA PRO A 218 -17.99 16.90 46.03
C PRO A 218 -18.20 16.73 44.51
N THR A 219 -19.46 16.68 44.07
CA THR A 219 -19.84 16.42 42.67
C THR A 219 -19.46 17.56 41.73
N ARG A 220 -19.25 18.77 42.27
CA ARG A 220 -18.98 20.01 41.54
C ARG A 220 -17.55 20.52 41.73
N LEU A 221 -16.56 19.60 41.77
CA LEU A 221 -15.16 20.00 41.67
C LEU A 221 -14.85 20.43 40.23
N ASP A 222 -14.52 21.71 40.06
CA ASP A 222 -13.95 22.22 38.82
C ASP A 222 -12.49 21.75 38.72
N PHE A 223 -12.22 20.81 37.83
CA PHE A 223 -10.87 20.34 37.50
C PHE A 223 -10.23 21.16 36.37
N GLY A 224 -10.76 22.35 36.05
CA GLY A 224 -10.26 23.26 35.02
C GLY A 224 -10.75 22.97 33.60
#